data_AF-A0A2U2PHQ5-F1
#
_entry.id   AF-A0A2U2PHQ5-F1
#
_cell.length_a   1.000
_cell.length_b   1.000
_cell.length_c   1.000
_cell.angle_alpha   90.00
_cell.angle_beta   90.00
_cell.angle_gamma   90.00
#
_symmetry.space_group_name_H-M   'P 1'
#
loop_
_entity.id
_entity.type
_entity.pdbx_description
1 polymer ?
#
loop_
_entity_poly.entity_id
_entity_poly.type
_entity_poly.pdbx_seq_one_letter_code
_entity_poly.pdbx_strand_id
1 'polypeptide(L)'
;MQVNSKEYQEHAIFDELTMNAKFYDSLSFSTMHWVTQGVSSLLNMDTYIFSSIQGTLESIFDVLKRGRINDGYALLRKYYDSSIINIYSNLYLEDHFSIDNFVVEKIEKWRRGTESIPGFGTMSEYILASGKVKAITQLLYQNGGFKNSGFEAIRQRCNDHTHYLYYNTLLLNDNRVYINERLKILERFRNDLREIFILHLGYLFYMNDHYMMSSDYMDCLECGEKPDEELQYQVAPFVQRIFDAVIERYRPDITKAIKDHSKMQLS
;
A
#
# COMPACT_ATOMS: atom_id res chain seq x y z
N MET A 1 17.18 -0.60 25.77
CA MET A 1 16.74 0.80 25.62
C MET A 1 15.33 1.01 26.14
N GLN A 2 15.05 2.16 26.74
CA GLN A 2 13.72 2.56 27.21
C GLN A 2 12.93 3.28 26.10
N VAL A 3 11.61 3.15 26.11
CA VAL A 3 10.71 3.80 25.13
C VAL A 3 10.72 5.32 25.24
N ASN A 4 11.01 5.86 26.43
CA ASN A 4 11.06 7.31 26.66
C ASN A 4 12.41 7.94 26.28
N SER A 5 13.35 7.16 25.74
CA SER A 5 14.62 7.72 25.27
C SER A 5 14.40 8.59 24.03
N LYS A 6 15.27 9.58 23.85
CA LYS A 6 15.20 10.50 22.71
C LYS A 6 15.32 9.74 21.39
N GLU A 7 16.22 8.76 21.32
CA GLU A 7 16.47 7.93 20.13
C GLU A 7 15.24 7.11 19.73
N TYR A 8 14.47 6.61 20.70
CA TYR A 8 13.20 5.96 20.39
C TYR A 8 12.19 6.98 19.88
N GLN A 9 11.96 8.06 20.64
CA GLN A 9 10.88 9.00 20.35
C GLN A 9 11.07 9.80 19.06
N GLU A 10 12.31 10.04 18.66
CA GLU A 10 12.67 10.75 17.41
C GLU A 10 13.06 9.79 16.28
N HIS A 11 12.73 8.51 16.40
CA HIS A 11 13.00 7.54 15.34
C HIS A 11 12.25 7.90 14.06
N ALA A 12 12.93 7.86 12.91
CA ALA A 12 12.41 8.30 11.60
C ALA A 12 11.15 7.55 11.13
N ILE A 13 10.85 6.39 11.71
CA ILE A 13 9.61 5.64 11.45
C ILE A 13 8.35 6.48 11.71
N PHE A 14 8.37 7.39 12.68
CA PHE A 14 7.20 8.18 13.04
C PHE A 14 6.86 9.22 11.98
N ASP A 15 7.89 9.82 11.37
CA ASP A 15 7.73 10.74 10.24
C ASP A 15 7.27 9.98 8.99
N GLU A 16 7.83 8.79 8.74
CA GLU A 16 7.42 7.95 7.60
C GLU A 16 5.97 7.47 7.73
N LEU A 17 5.52 7.05 8.92
CA LEU A 17 4.13 6.68 9.15
C LEU A 17 3.18 7.86 8.91
N THR A 18 3.54 9.05 9.41
CA THR A 18 2.75 10.28 9.21
C THR A 18 2.67 10.66 7.74
N MET A 19 3.81 10.62 7.04
CA MET A 19 3.90 10.89 5.62
C MET A 19 3.06 9.90 4.79
N ASN A 20 3.20 8.61 5.05
CA ASN A 20 2.47 7.56 4.34
C ASN A 20 0.96 7.65 4.60
N ALA A 21 0.54 7.92 5.85
CA ALA A 21 -0.88 8.11 6.17
C ALA A 21 -1.49 9.30 5.39
N LYS A 22 -0.83 10.47 5.41
CA LYS A 22 -1.26 11.65 4.63
C LYS A 22 -1.30 11.39 3.13
N PHE A 23 -0.37 10.59 2.62
CA PHE A 23 -0.39 10.18 1.23
C PHE A 23 -1.63 9.35 0.89
N TYR A 24 -1.97 8.33 1.71
CA TYR A 24 -3.19 7.54 1.48
C TYR A 24 -4.48 8.35 1.64
N ASP A 25 -4.50 9.34 2.53
CA ASP A 25 -5.61 10.31 2.65
C ASP A 25 -5.78 11.12 1.35
N SER A 26 -4.68 11.70 0.86
CA SER A 26 -4.68 12.46 -0.40
C SER A 26 -5.08 11.59 -1.59
N LEU A 27 -4.58 10.35 -1.64
CA LEU A 27 -4.89 9.38 -2.68
C LEU A 27 -6.36 8.92 -2.60
N SER A 28 -6.90 8.71 -1.40
CA SER A 28 -8.31 8.40 -1.20
C SER A 28 -9.19 9.50 -1.80
N PHE A 29 -8.88 10.76 -1.49
CA PHE A 29 -9.62 11.90 -2.00
C PHE A 29 -9.50 12.02 -3.53
N SER A 30 -8.29 11.99 -4.09
CA SER A 30 -8.09 12.15 -5.54
C SER A 30 -8.70 10.99 -6.35
N THR A 31 -8.76 9.78 -5.78
CA THR A 31 -9.27 8.61 -6.50
C THR A 31 -10.79 8.47 -6.47
N MET A 32 -11.45 9.16 -5.54
CA MET A 32 -12.90 9.07 -5.27
C MET A 32 -13.76 9.31 -6.52
N HIS A 33 -13.35 10.23 -7.40
CA HIS A 33 -14.10 10.64 -8.59
C HIS A 33 -13.97 9.69 -9.78
N TRP A 34 -13.03 8.74 -9.75
CA TRP A 34 -12.89 7.75 -10.81
C TRP A 34 -13.93 6.63 -10.66
N VAL A 35 -14.50 6.18 -11.77
CA VAL A 35 -15.48 5.08 -11.75
C VAL A 35 -14.75 3.74 -11.71
N THR A 36 -14.96 2.96 -10.65
CA THR A 36 -14.57 1.54 -10.63
C THR A 36 -15.52 0.75 -11.52
N GLN A 37 -15.02 0.28 -12.66
CA GLN A 37 -15.79 -0.60 -13.55
C GLN A 37 -15.98 -1.98 -12.89
N GLY A 38 -17.13 -2.62 -13.12
CA GLY A 38 -17.40 -3.96 -12.61
C GLY A 38 -18.05 -4.03 -11.22
N VAL A 39 -18.39 -2.90 -10.58
CA VAL A 39 -19.11 -2.86 -9.29
C VAL A 39 -20.26 -1.87 -9.32
N SER A 40 -21.28 -2.06 -8.49
CA SER A 40 -22.46 -1.18 -8.45
C SER A 40 -22.28 0.02 -7.51
N SER A 41 -21.04 0.50 -7.31
CA SER A 41 -20.72 1.58 -6.38
C SER A 41 -20.79 2.95 -7.06
N LEU A 42 -21.28 3.96 -6.34
CA LEU A 42 -21.30 5.35 -6.81
C LEU A 42 -19.92 6.03 -6.72
N LEU A 43 -19.07 5.55 -5.81
CA LEU A 43 -17.71 6.03 -5.60
C LEU A 43 -16.71 4.94 -5.90
N ASN A 44 -15.48 5.33 -6.24
CA ASN A 44 -14.39 4.38 -6.45
C ASN A 44 -14.23 3.46 -5.23
N MET A 45 -14.19 2.14 -5.42
CA MET A 45 -14.01 1.20 -4.32
C MET A 45 -12.67 1.40 -3.59
N ASP A 46 -11.63 1.80 -4.31
CA ASP A 46 -10.28 1.97 -3.79
C ASP A 46 -10.15 3.12 -2.79
N THR A 47 -11.02 4.14 -2.89
CA THR A 47 -11.04 5.24 -1.92
C THR A 47 -11.22 4.72 -0.48
N TYR A 48 -12.09 3.73 -0.30
CA TYR A 48 -12.35 3.13 1.01
C TYR A 48 -11.19 2.28 1.49
N ILE A 49 -10.47 1.62 0.57
CA ILE A 49 -9.29 0.85 0.91
C ILE A 49 -8.16 1.78 1.34
N PHE A 50 -7.92 2.88 0.61
CA PHE A 50 -6.89 3.86 0.95
C PHE A 50 -7.17 4.55 2.29
N SER A 51 -8.41 5.00 2.53
CA SER A 51 -8.79 5.54 3.84
C SER A 51 -8.65 4.51 4.98
N SER A 52 -8.98 3.23 4.73
CA SER A 52 -8.76 2.16 5.71
C SER A 52 -7.27 1.90 5.99
N ILE A 53 -6.42 2.00 4.97
CA ILE A 53 -4.97 1.89 5.10
C ILE A 53 -4.42 3.07 5.89
N GLN A 54 -4.83 4.31 5.60
CA GLN A 54 -4.47 5.50 6.38
C GLN A 54 -4.73 5.28 7.86
N GLY A 55 -5.96 4.92 8.24
CA GLY A 55 -6.31 4.69 9.65
C GLY A 55 -5.51 3.54 10.29
N THR A 56 -5.10 2.54 9.49
CA THR A 56 -4.22 1.47 9.96
C THR A 56 -2.79 1.97 10.21
N LEU A 57 -2.26 2.86 9.36
CA LEU A 57 -0.94 3.48 9.56
C LEU A 57 -0.93 4.43 10.77
N GLU A 58 -1.99 5.20 10.98
CA GLU A 58 -2.19 6.02 12.20
C GLU A 58 -2.25 5.13 13.45
N SER A 59 -2.94 4.00 13.38
CA SER A 59 -2.97 3.02 14.47
C SER A 59 -1.59 2.42 14.76
N ILE A 60 -0.79 2.12 13.73
CA ILE A 60 0.60 1.68 13.88
C ILE A 60 1.42 2.74 14.60
N PHE A 61 1.29 4.01 14.21
CA PHE A 61 1.97 5.13 14.87
C PHE A 61 1.64 5.16 16.37
N ASP A 62 0.38 5.08 16.74
CA ASP A 62 -0.07 5.17 18.13
C ASP A 62 0.48 4.03 19.01
N VAL A 63 0.43 2.79 18.52
CA VAL A 63 0.93 1.64 19.30
C VAL A 63 2.45 1.67 19.41
N LEU A 64 3.16 2.04 18.34
CA LEU A 64 4.61 2.16 18.36
C LEU A 64 5.08 3.31 19.26
N LYS A 65 4.38 4.46 19.27
CA LYS A 65 4.69 5.56 20.20
C LYS A 65 4.59 5.15 21.66
N ARG A 66 3.66 4.24 21.96
CA ARG A 66 3.48 3.66 23.31
C ARG A 66 4.45 2.52 23.61
N GLY A 67 5.34 2.16 22.69
CA GLY A 67 6.33 1.12 22.87
C GLY A 67 5.84 -0.30 22.60
N ARG A 68 4.68 -0.47 21.94
CA ARG A 68 4.03 -1.77 21.70
C ARG A 68 4.33 -2.28 20.30
N ILE A 69 5.53 -2.83 20.14
CA ILE A 69 6.07 -3.20 18.83
C ILE A 69 5.35 -4.42 18.23
N ASN A 70 4.92 -5.39 19.04
CA ASN A 70 4.19 -6.55 18.49
C ASN A 70 2.80 -6.16 18.01
N ASP A 71 2.13 -5.25 18.73
CA ASP A 71 0.85 -4.70 18.28
C ASP A 71 1.03 -3.96 16.94
N GLY A 72 2.16 -3.25 16.80
CA GLY A 72 2.59 -2.70 15.52
C GLY A 72 2.71 -3.76 14.43
N TYR A 73 3.34 -4.92 14.69
CA TYR A 73 3.51 -5.98 13.68
C TYR A 73 2.19 -6.66 13.32
N ALA A 74 1.27 -6.80 14.27
CA ALA A 74 -0.07 -7.29 13.98
C ALA A 74 -0.82 -6.35 13.02
N LEU A 75 -0.69 -5.03 13.22
CA LEU A 75 -1.25 -4.03 12.32
C LEU A 75 -0.50 -3.95 10.99
N LEU A 76 0.82 -4.17 10.98
CA LEU A 76 1.62 -4.26 9.74
C LEU A 76 1.17 -5.44 8.87
N ARG A 77 0.84 -6.58 9.49
CA ARG A 77 0.22 -7.71 8.79
C ARG A 77 -1.10 -7.33 8.13
N LYS A 78 -1.96 -6.62 8.87
CA LYS A 78 -3.24 -6.13 8.35
C LYS A 78 -3.02 -5.16 7.18
N TYR A 79 -2.07 -4.23 7.30
CA TYR A 79 -1.72 -3.32 6.21
C TYR A 79 -1.25 -4.10 4.98
N TYR A 80 -0.37 -5.08 5.17
CA TYR A 80 0.11 -5.92 4.08
C TYR A 80 -1.05 -6.70 3.40
N ASP A 81 -1.96 -7.27 4.19
CA ASP A 81 -3.15 -7.94 3.65
C ASP A 81 -4.02 -6.96 2.86
N SER A 82 -4.26 -5.74 3.36
CA SER A 82 -5.01 -4.70 2.64
C SER A 82 -4.37 -4.32 1.31
N SER A 83 -3.04 -4.21 1.24
CA SER A 83 -2.32 -3.96 -0.02
C SER A 83 -2.52 -5.09 -1.03
N ILE A 84 -2.44 -6.35 -0.60
CA ILE A 84 -2.69 -7.49 -1.50
C ILE A 84 -4.15 -7.56 -1.94
N ILE A 85 -5.10 -7.25 -1.06
CA ILE A 85 -6.53 -7.19 -1.40
C ILE A 85 -6.79 -6.12 -2.46
N ASN A 86 -6.19 -4.93 -2.33
CA ASN A 86 -6.35 -3.86 -3.31
C ASN A 86 -5.80 -4.26 -4.68
N ILE A 87 -4.56 -4.77 -4.72
CA ILE A 87 -3.91 -5.21 -5.97
C ILE A 87 -4.73 -6.31 -6.64
N TYR A 88 -5.12 -7.33 -5.86
CA TYR A 88 -5.93 -8.43 -6.34
C TYR A 88 -7.28 -7.94 -6.90
N SER A 89 -7.96 -7.06 -6.19
CA SER A 89 -9.30 -6.61 -6.57
C SER A 89 -9.27 -5.83 -7.87
N ASN A 90 -8.29 -4.92 -8.03
CA ASN A 90 -8.08 -4.17 -9.27
C ASN A 90 -7.81 -5.10 -10.45
N LEU A 91 -6.86 -6.01 -10.30
CA LEU A 91 -6.50 -6.94 -11.36
C LEU A 91 -7.65 -7.89 -11.72
N TYR A 92 -8.39 -8.37 -10.72
CA TYR A 92 -9.53 -9.26 -10.94
C TYR A 92 -10.69 -8.54 -11.65
N LEU A 93 -10.97 -7.29 -11.31
CA LEU A 93 -11.94 -6.46 -12.02
C LEU A 93 -11.52 -6.26 -13.47
N GLU A 94 -10.26 -5.92 -13.71
CA GLU A 94 -9.73 -5.72 -15.06
C GLU A 94 -9.77 -6.99 -15.94
N ASP A 95 -9.63 -8.16 -15.33
CA ASP A 95 -9.67 -9.45 -16.04
C ASP A 95 -11.11 -9.94 -16.33
N HIS A 96 -12.08 -9.55 -15.50
CA HIS A 96 -13.43 -10.13 -15.54
C HIS A 96 -14.52 -9.14 -15.95
N PHE A 97 -14.26 -7.83 -15.90
CA PHE A 97 -15.20 -6.85 -16.43
C PHE A 97 -15.27 -6.96 -17.95
N SER A 98 -16.48 -7.10 -18.47
CA SER A 98 -16.75 -7.09 -19.90
C SER A 98 -18.19 -6.63 -20.16
N ILE A 99 -18.53 -6.42 -21.44
CA ILE A 99 -19.91 -6.10 -21.84
C ILE A 99 -20.88 -7.21 -21.40
N ASP A 100 -20.42 -8.47 -21.39
CA ASP A 100 -21.20 -9.63 -20.96
C ASP A 100 -21.18 -9.86 -19.43
N ASN A 101 -20.25 -9.20 -18.72
CA ASN A 101 -20.08 -9.31 -17.27
C ASN A 101 -19.86 -7.91 -16.64
N PHE A 102 -20.90 -7.09 -16.72
CA PHE A 102 -20.84 -5.69 -16.29
C PHE A 102 -20.69 -5.52 -14.78
N VAL A 103 -21.11 -6.52 -13.99
CA VAL A 103 -20.92 -6.58 -12.54
C VAL A 103 -20.14 -7.84 -12.22
N VAL A 104 -18.91 -7.68 -11.72
CA VAL A 104 -18.06 -8.79 -11.32
C VAL A 104 -18.56 -9.32 -9.98
N GLU A 105 -19.46 -10.31 -10.04
CA GLU A 105 -20.21 -10.81 -8.87
C GLU A 105 -19.33 -11.12 -7.66
N LYS A 106 -18.15 -11.69 -7.89
CA LYS A 106 -17.21 -12.06 -6.82
C LYS A 106 -16.82 -10.85 -5.95
N ILE A 107 -16.45 -9.73 -6.58
CA ILE A 107 -16.08 -8.49 -5.89
C ILE A 107 -17.31 -7.86 -5.26
N GLU A 108 -18.44 -7.86 -5.97
CA GLU A 108 -19.69 -7.29 -5.47
C GLU A 108 -20.22 -8.02 -4.21
N LYS A 109 -20.07 -9.35 -4.15
CA LYS A 109 -20.45 -10.13 -2.96
C LYS A 109 -19.55 -9.83 -1.76
N TRP A 110 -18.28 -9.51 -1.96
CA TRP A 110 -17.40 -9.06 -0.86
C TRP A 110 -17.82 -7.70 -0.37
N ARG A 111 -18.12 -6.78 -1.28
CA ARG A 111 -18.62 -5.44 -0.96
C ARG A 111 -19.93 -5.49 -0.16
N ARG A 112 -20.81 -6.44 -0.48
CA ARG A 112 -22.08 -6.70 0.25
C ARG A 112 -21.91 -7.51 1.54
N GLY A 113 -20.71 -8.05 1.80
CA GLY A 113 -20.46 -8.95 2.92
C GLY A 113 -21.18 -10.30 2.82
N THR A 114 -21.59 -10.72 1.62
CA THR A 114 -22.28 -12.00 1.40
C THR A 114 -21.30 -13.14 1.08
N GLU A 115 -20.05 -12.82 0.74
CA GLU A 115 -18.93 -13.78 0.66
C GLU A 115 -17.68 -13.19 1.32
N SER A 116 -16.80 -14.07 1.80
CA SER A 116 -15.52 -13.67 2.38
C SER A 116 -14.47 -13.41 1.31
N ILE A 117 -13.60 -12.43 1.55
CA ILE A 117 -12.39 -12.21 0.74
C ILE A 117 -11.48 -13.45 0.82
N PRO A 118 -10.88 -13.91 -0.30
CA PRO A 118 -9.99 -15.06 -0.33
C PRO A 118 -8.79 -14.89 0.59
N GLY A 119 -8.18 -16.01 0.97
CA GLY A 119 -6.94 -15.99 1.74
C GLY A 119 -5.79 -15.37 0.93
N PHE A 120 -4.80 -14.83 1.65
CA PHE A 120 -3.60 -14.21 1.07
C PHE A 120 -2.93 -15.09 0.01
N GLY A 121 -2.82 -16.40 0.24
CA GLY A 121 -2.18 -17.32 -0.71
C GLY A 121 -2.87 -17.31 -2.07
N THR A 122 -4.21 -17.45 -2.08
CA THR A 122 -5.02 -17.41 -3.31
C THR A 122 -4.87 -16.08 -4.05
N MET A 123 -4.89 -14.95 -3.31
CA MET A 123 -4.73 -13.64 -3.94
C MET A 123 -3.32 -13.43 -4.49
N SER A 124 -2.29 -13.83 -3.73
CA SER A 124 -0.90 -13.71 -4.13
C SER A 124 -0.57 -14.57 -5.35
N GLU A 125 -1.04 -15.82 -5.38
CA GLU A 125 -0.87 -16.71 -6.54
C GLU A 125 -1.52 -16.14 -7.79
N TYR A 126 -2.71 -15.55 -7.66
CA TYR A 126 -3.39 -14.88 -8.77
C TYR A 126 -2.59 -13.70 -9.33
N ILE A 127 -2.12 -12.81 -8.45
CA ILE A 127 -1.31 -11.64 -8.84
C ILE A 127 -0.02 -12.09 -9.54
N LEU A 128 0.69 -13.06 -8.97
CA LEU A 128 1.98 -13.54 -9.49
C LEU A 128 1.84 -14.28 -10.83
N ALA A 129 0.69 -14.92 -11.08
CA ALA A 129 0.44 -15.61 -12.34
C ALA A 129 0.03 -14.67 -13.48
N SER A 130 -0.32 -13.42 -13.19
CA SER A 130 -0.84 -12.50 -14.21
C SER A 130 0.26 -11.96 -15.12
N GLY A 131 0.04 -12.11 -16.43
CA GLY A 131 0.91 -11.53 -17.46
C GLY A 131 0.91 -10.00 -17.46
N LYS A 132 -0.19 -9.36 -17.04
CA LYS A 132 -0.38 -7.90 -17.07
C LYS A 132 0.60 -7.19 -16.16
N VAL A 133 0.86 -7.76 -14.98
CA VAL A 133 1.76 -7.18 -13.97
C VAL A 133 3.11 -7.91 -13.89
N LYS A 134 3.45 -8.72 -14.89
CA LYS A 134 4.66 -9.55 -14.86
C LYS A 134 5.94 -8.72 -14.74
N ALA A 135 6.05 -7.61 -15.48
CA ALA A 135 7.24 -6.77 -15.47
C ALA A 135 7.50 -6.20 -14.07
N ILE A 136 6.49 -5.60 -13.44
CA ILE A 136 6.62 -5.04 -12.09
C ILE A 136 6.82 -6.14 -11.03
N THR A 137 6.17 -7.30 -11.21
CA THR A 137 6.33 -8.47 -10.32
C THR A 137 7.76 -8.97 -10.29
N GLN A 138 8.42 -9.05 -11.45
CA GLN A 138 9.81 -9.52 -11.55
C GLN A 138 10.77 -8.59 -10.81
N LEU A 139 10.54 -7.27 -10.88
CA LEU A 139 11.32 -6.28 -10.13
C LEU A 139 11.08 -6.41 -8.63
N LEU A 140 9.83 -6.52 -8.20
CA LEU A 140 9.48 -6.57 -6.77
C LEU A 140 9.99 -7.84 -6.09
N TYR A 141 9.76 -9.00 -6.69
CA TYR A 141 10.06 -10.28 -6.06
C TYR A 141 11.46 -10.82 -6.38
N GLN A 142 12.19 -10.21 -7.33
CA GLN A 142 13.54 -10.57 -7.85
C GLN A 142 13.65 -11.98 -8.46
N ASN A 143 13.04 -12.98 -7.82
CA ASN A 143 12.94 -14.37 -8.25
C ASN A 143 11.59 -14.68 -8.93
N GLY A 144 10.73 -13.67 -9.14
CA GLY A 144 9.44 -13.81 -9.81
C GLY A 144 8.36 -14.56 -9.01
N GLY A 145 8.55 -14.79 -7.71
CA GLY A 145 7.58 -15.49 -6.87
C GLY A 145 7.67 -15.16 -5.39
N PHE A 146 6.61 -15.48 -4.63
CA PHE A 146 6.51 -15.19 -3.20
C PHE A 146 7.46 -16.02 -2.34
N LYS A 147 7.60 -17.32 -2.64
CA LYS A 147 8.49 -18.21 -1.87
C LYS A 147 9.95 -17.78 -2.02
N ASN A 148 10.68 -17.78 -0.90
CA ASN A 148 12.06 -17.30 -0.77
C ASN A 148 12.24 -15.81 -1.12
N SER A 149 11.18 -15.01 -1.05
CA SER A 149 11.25 -13.57 -1.27
C SER A 149 11.39 -12.79 0.05
N GLY A 150 11.81 -11.53 -0.04
CA GLY A 150 11.78 -10.61 1.09
C GLY A 150 10.38 -10.45 1.69
N PHE A 151 9.35 -10.56 0.84
CA PHE A 151 7.94 -10.44 1.21
C PHE A 151 7.41 -11.64 2.02
N GLU A 152 7.86 -12.86 1.72
CA GLU A 152 7.61 -14.02 2.58
C GLU A 152 8.26 -13.82 3.94
N ALA A 153 9.51 -13.33 3.97
CA ALA A 153 10.21 -13.07 5.21
C ALA A 153 9.51 -11.97 6.05
N ILE A 154 8.96 -10.92 5.43
CA ILE A 154 8.14 -9.90 6.12
C ILE A 154 6.91 -10.55 6.73
N ARG A 155 6.16 -11.35 5.95
CA ARG A 155 4.95 -12.02 6.43
C ARG A 155 5.24 -12.96 7.60
N GLN A 156 6.32 -13.73 7.51
CA GLN A 156 6.75 -14.61 8.60
C GLN A 156 7.09 -13.82 9.87
N ARG A 157 7.83 -12.70 9.75
CA ARG A 157 8.10 -11.83 10.91
C ARG A 157 6.81 -11.31 11.55
N CYS A 158 5.87 -10.82 10.75
CA CYS A 158 4.58 -10.39 11.27
C CYS A 158 3.87 -11.51 12.04
N ASN A 159 3.88 -12.75 11.51
CA ASN A 159 3.31 -13.92 12.18
C ASN A 159 4.01 -14.24 13.51
N ASP A 160 5.35 -14.23 13.53
CA ASP A 160 6.15 -14.54 14.72
C ASP A 160 5.85 -13.56 15.87
N HIS A 161 5.68 -12.27 15.54
CA HIS A 161 5.30 -11.23 16.50
C HIS A 161 3.84 -11.34 16.96
N THR A 162 2.90 -11.70 16.07
CA THR A 162 1.49 -11.91 16.44
C THR A 162 1.31 -13.10 17.38
N HIS A 163 2.04 -14.19 17.16
CA HIS A 163 1.89 -15.43 17.92
C HIS A 163 2.83 -15.55 19.13
N TYR A 164 3.60 -14.51 19.44
CA TYR A 164 4.59 -14.50 20.52
C TYR A 164 5.52 -15.72 20.50
N LEU A 165 5.98 -16.10 19.31
CA LEU A 165 6.67 -17.38 19.10
C LEU A 165 7.96 -17.51 19.94
N TYR A 166 8.52 -16.38 20.38
CA TYR A 166 9.72 -16.33 21.22
C TYR A 166 9.51 -15.45 22.47
N TYR A 167 10.13 -15.83 23.59
CA TYR A 167 10.00 -15.07 24.85
C TYR A 167 10.49 -13.61 24.73
N ASN A 168 11.52 -13.35 23.91
CA ASN A 168 11.98 -12.00 23.64
C ASN A 168 10.94 -11.16 22.87
N THR A 169 10.10 -11.78 22.02
CA THR A 169 8.98 -11.08 21.35
C THR A 169 7.91 -10.70 22.36
N LEU A 170 7.58 -11.55 23.34
CA LEU A 170 6.61 -11.23 24.40
C LEU A 170 6.93 -9.92 25.13
N LEU A 171 8.22 -9.66 25.39
CA LEU A 171 8.67 -8.45 26.08
C LEU A 171 8.53 -7.17 25.25
N LEU A 172 8.40 -7.25 23.92
CA LEU A 172 8.37 -6.09 23.04
C LEU A 172 7.08 -5.25 23.14
N ASN A 173 6.05 -5.76 23.81
CA ASN A 173 4.86 -4.99 24.17
C ASN A 173 4.94 -4.37 25.57
N ASP A 174 5.94 -4.73 26.37
CA ASP A 174 6.20 -4.07 27.65
C ASP A 174 7.10 -2.85 27.39
N ASN A 175 6.55 -1.66 27.64
CA ASN A 175 7.25 -0.39 27.44
C ASN A 175 8.12 0.04 28.65
N ARG A 176 8.06 -0.72 29.75
CA ARG A 176 8.83 -0.48 30.98
C ARG A 176 10.15 -1.25 30.99
N VAL A 177 10.23 -2.35 30.24
CA VAL A 177 11.41 -3.21 30.18
C VAL A 177 12.45 -2.62 29.22
N TYR A 178 13.68 -2.52 29.70
CA TYR A 178 14.83 -2.16 28.89
C TYR A 178 15.20 -3.34 27.98
N ILE A 179 15.14 -3.13 26.65
CA ILE A 179 15.49 -4.14 25.64
C ILE A 179 16.60 -3.59 24.75
N ASN A 180 17.78 -4.21 24.75
CA ASN A 180 18.95 -3.77 23.98
C ASN A 180 18.64 -3.58 22.49
N GLU A 181 18.01 -4.59 21.89
CA GLU A 181 17.74 -4.62 20.45
C GLU A 181 16.50 -3.80 20.02
N ARG A 182 15.87 -3.03 20.92
CA ARG A 182 14.59 -2.34 20.62
C ARG A 182 14.69 -1.41 19.40
N LEU A 183 15.75 -0.61 19.28
CA LEU A 183 15.95 0.26 18.11
C LEU A 183 16.12 -0.55 16.84
N LYS A 184 16.92 -1.61 16.89
CA LYS A 184 17.17 -2.46 15.73
C LYS A 184 15.89 -3.12 15.23
N ILE A 185 15.01 -3.52 16.16
CA ILE A 185 13.70 -4.07 15.83
C ILE A 185 12.78 -2.99 15.25
N LEU A 186 12.81 -1.77 15.79
CA LEU A 186 12.05 -0.63 15.26
C LEU A 186 12.53 -0.21 13.85
N GLU A 187 13.83 -0.22 13.62
CA GLU A 187 14.41 0.02 12.30
C GLU A 187 14.08 -1.13 11.34
N ARG A 188 14.05 -2.38 11.80
CA ARG A 188 13.57 -3.50 10.99
C ARG A 188 12.10 -3.35 10.62
N PHE A 189 11.26 -2.94 11.57
CA PHE A 189 9.86 -2.64 11.31
C PHE A 189 9.71 -1.56 10.24
N ARG A 190 10.47 -0.46 10.36
CA ARG A 190 10.47 0.64 9.39
C ARG A 190 10.81 0.15 7.99
N ASN A 191 11.82 -0.71 7.87
CA ASN A 191 12.19 -1.33 6.59
C ASN A 191 11.05 -2.18 6.03
N ASP A 192 10.42 -3.01 6.85
CA ASP A 192 9.29 -3.85 6.43
C ASP A 192 8.08 -3.02 5.97
N LEU A 193 7.76 -1.94 6.71
CA LEU A 193 6.73 -0.96 6.35
C LEU A 193 6.99 -0.35 4.97
N ARG A 194 8.23 0.08 4.73
CA ARG A 194 8.64 0.70 3.48
C ARG A 194 8.58 -0.26 2.30
N GLU A 195 9.00 -1.52 2.47
CA GLU A 195 8.88 -2.54 1.43
C GLU A 195 7.41 -2.81 1.06
N ILE A 196 6.50 -2.88 2.05
CA ILE A 196 5.06 -3.04 1.79
C ILE A 196 4.49 -1.81 1.08
N PHE A 197 4.93 -0.61 1.46
CA PHE A 197 4.51 0.64 0.84
C PHE A 197 4.93 0.69 -0.64
N ILE A 198 6.19 0.36 -0.94
CA ILE A 198 6.69 0.30 -2.31
C ILE A 198 6.01 -0.81 -3.11
N LEU A 199 5.76 -1.98 -2.52
CA LEU A 199 5.00 -3.06 -3.13
C LEU A 199 3.62 -2.57 -3.58
N HIS A 200 2.88 -1.93 -2.67
CA HIS A 200 1.53 -1.48 -2.94
C HIS A 200 1.50 -0.45 -4.07
N LEU A 201 2.30 0.61 -3.98
CA LEU A 201 2.32 1.68 -4.97
C LEU A 201 2.92 1.23 -6.31
N GLY A 202 3.90 0.32 -6.27
CA GLY A 202 4.48 -0.27 -7.46
C GLY A 202 3.43 -0.97 -8.31
N TYR A 203 2.62 -1.85 -7.72
CA TYR A 203 1.51 -2.48 -8.45
C TYR A 203 0.40 -1.49 -8.80
N LEU A 204 0.00 -0.63 -7.85
CA LEU A 204 -1.13 0.27 -8.02
C LEU A 204 -0.93 1.21 -9.20
N PHE A 205 0.20 1.93 -9.25
CA PHE A 205 0.47 2.89 -10.31
C PHE A 205 0.90 2.25 -11.63
N TYR A 206 1.33 0.99 -11.60
CA TYR A 206 1.53 0.23 -12.82
C TYR A 206 0.19 -0.17 -13.48
N MET A 207 -0.84 -0.50 -12.70
CA MET A 207 -2.15 -0.89 -13.23
C MET A 207 -3.10 0.30 -13.45
N ASN A 208 -3.09 1.26 -12.53
CA ASN A 208 -4.01 2.40 -12.47
C ASN A 208 -3.22 3.70 -12.50
N ASP A 209 -2.52 3.95 -13.59
CA ASP A 209 -1.64 5.11 -13.72
C ASP A 209 -2.38 6.46 -13.60
N HIS A 210 -3.64 6.51 -14.04
CA HIS A 210 -4.54 7.66 -13.86
C HIS A 210 -4.75 8.06 -12.39
N TYR A 211 -4.46 7.20 -11.40
CA TYR A 211 -4.46 7.60 -9.99
C TYR A 211 -3.32 8.56 -9.63
N MET A 212 -2.33 8.71 -10.51
CA MET A 212 -1.27 9.71 -10.36
C MET A 212 -1.70 11.10 -10.84
N MET A 213 -2.83 11.24 -11.54
CA MET A 213 -3.24 12.48 -12.22
C MET A 213 -3.51 13.64 -11.25
N SER A 214 -3.08 14.84 -11.63
CA SER A 214 -3.42 16.09 -10.94
C SER A 214 -4.92 16.41 -11.04
N SER A 215 -5.44 17.17 -10.08
CA SER A 215 -6.82 17.67 -10.14
C SER A 215 -7.01 18.75 -11.20
N ASP A 216 -5.93 19.39 -11.67
CA ASP A 216 -5.99 20.56 -12.58
C ASP A 216 -6.89 20.30 -13.80
N TYR A 217 -6.85 19.09 -14.38
CA TYR A 217 -7.73 18.70 -15.48
C TYR A 217 -9.22 18.75 -15.09
N MET A 218 -9.55 18.19 -13.93
CA MET A 218 -10.92 18.18 -13.40
C MET A 218 -11.35 19.56 -12.94
N ASP A 219 -10.47 20.32 -12.30
CA ASP A 219 -10.73 21.68 -11.83
C ASP A 219 -11.11 22.60 -13.01
N CYS A 220 -10.42 22.49 -14.16
CA CYS A 220 -10.80 23.19 -15.39
C CYS A 220 -12.23 22.83 -15.84
N LEU A 221 -12.58 21.53 -15.86
CA LEU A 221 -13.92 21.08 -16.26
C LEU A 221 -15.00 21.58 -15.30
N GLU A 222 -14.73 21.56 -13.99
CA GLU A 222 -15.65 22.06 -12.95
C GLU A 222 -15.84 23.58 -13.03
N CYS A 223 -14.81 24.31 -13.46
CA CYS A 223 -14.89 25.74 -13.74
C CYS A 223 -15.57 26.07 -15.09
N GLY A 224 -15.97 25.06 -15.87
CA GLY A 224 -16.55 25.24 -17.21
C GLY A 224 -15.54 25.65 -18.28
N GLU A 225 -14.25 25.46 -18.01
CA GLU A 225 -13.16 25.69 -18.94
C GLU A 225 -12.81 24.42 -19.73
N LYS A 226 -12.22 24.59 -20.92
CA LYS A 226 -11.69 23.47 -21.68
C LYS A 226 -10.25 23.18 -21.21
N PRO A 227 -9.98 22.04 -20.54
CA PRO A 227 -8.63 21.70 -20.15
C PRO A 227 -7.73 21.47 -21.38
N ASP A 228 -6.45 21.80 -21.24
CA ASP A 228 -5.42 21.37 -22.18
C ASP A 228 -5.29 19.84 -22.12
N GLU A 229 -5.12 19.20 -23.28
CA GLU A 229 -5.00 17.73 -23.39
C GLU A 229 -3.80 17.19 -22.62
N GLU A 230 -2.74 17.98 -22.43
CA GLU A 230 -1.56 17.55 -21.66
C GLU A 230 -1.80 17.52 -20.14
N LEU A 231 -2.82 18.23 -19.61
CA LEU A 231 -3.12 18.26 -18.17
C LEU A 231 -3.50 16.87 -17.63
N GLN A 232 -4.07 16.00 -18.46
CA GLN A 232 -4.46 14.64 -18.06
C GLN A 232 -3.25 13.74 -17.75
N TYR A 233 -2.04 14.13 -18.16
CA TYR A 233 -0.81 13.40 -17.89
C TYR A 233 0.03 14.03 -16.78
N GLN A 234 -0.37 15.18 -16.25
CA GLN A 234 0.34 15.82 -15.16
C GLN A 234 0.16 15.06 -13.86
N VAL A 235 1.26 14.85 -13.14
CA VAL A 235 1.27 14.09 -11.89
C VAL A 235 0.94 15.02 -10.72
N ALA A 236 0.03 14.58 -9.86
CA ALA A 236 -0.35 15.31 -8.66
C ALA A 236 0.88 15.57 -7.76
N PRO A 237 1.05 16.78 -7.20
CA PRO A 237 2.25 17.12 -6.41
C PRO A 237 2.51 16.19 -5.22
N PHE A 238 1.46 15.63 -4.60
CA PHE A 238 1.62 14.70 -3.48
C PHE A 238 2.15 13.32 -3.93
N VAL A 239 1.85 12.90 -5.16
CA VAL A 239 2.37 11.67 -5.76
C VAL A 239 3.84 11.84 -6.10
N GLN A 240 4.20 12.92 -6.80
CA GLN A 240 5.61 13.20 -7.14
C GLN A 240 6.49 13.22 -5.88
N ARG A 241 6.04 13.89 -4.80
CA ARG A 241 6.78 13.91 -3.52
C ARG A 241 7.05 12.51 -2.96
N ILE A 242 6.11 11.57 -3.07
CA ILE A 242 6.30 10.20 -2.60
C ILE A 242 7.25 9.41 -3.50
N PHE A 243 7.17 9.61 -4.82
CA PHE A 243 8.14 9.02 -5.73
C PHE A 243 9.55 9.50 -5.38
N ASP A 244 9.76 10.80 -5.25
CA ASP A 244 11.09 11.38 -4.94
C ASP A 244 11.61 10.92 -3.57
N ALA A 245 10.76 10.95 -2.54
CA ALA A 245 11.17 10.68 -1.17
C ALA A 245 11.37 9.18 -0.88
N VAL A 246 10.64 8.30 -1.59
CA VAL A 246 10.57 6.87 -1.26
C VAL A 246 10.87 6.00 -2.47
N ILE A 247 10.04 6.02 -3.52
CA ILE A 247 10.11 5.01 -4.58
C ILE A 247 11.42 5.16 -5.37
N GLU A 248 11.72 6.34 -5.92
CA GLU A 248 12.94 6.62 -6.66
C GLU A 248 14.19 6.44 -5.78
N ARG A 249 14.11 6.89 -4.53
CA ARG A 249 15.23 6.82 -3.58
C ARG A 249 15.66 5.38 -3.29
N TYR A 250 14.71 4.45 -3.18
CA TYR A 250 14.98 3.09 -2.72
C TYR A 250 14.84 2.02 -3.81
N ARG A 251 14.05 2.29 -4.84
CA ARG A 251 13.68 1.40 -5.95
C ARG A 251 13.51 2.20 -7.26
N PRO A 252 14.58 2.84 -7.78
CA PRO A 252 14.52 3.59 -9.03
C PRO A 252 14.15 2.71 -10.24
N ASP A 253 14.40 1.40 -10.13
CA ASP A 253 13.96 0.40 -11.11
C ASP A 253 12.42 0.31 -11.21
N ILE A 254 11.70 0.48 -10.10
CA ILE A 254 10.23 0.52 -10.09
C ILE A 254 9.72 1.82 -10.72
N THR A 255 10.30 2.97 -10.35
CA THR A 255 9.92 4.25 -10.98
C THR A 255 10.09 4.18 -12.49
N LYS A 256 11.23 3.66 -12.95
CA LYS A 256 11.49 3.47 -14.38
C LYS A 256 10.44 2.58 -15.03
N ALA A 257 10.11 1.44 -14.43
CA ALA A 257 9.09 0.55 -14.98
C ALA A 257 7.71 1.19 -15.10
N ILE A 258 7.33 2.05 -14.15
CA ILE A 258 6.09 2.82 -14.20
C ILE A 258 6.16 3.88 -15.30
N LYS A 259 7.26 4.64 -15.40
CA LYS A 259 7.48 5.64 -16.47
C LYS A 259 7.45 5.01 -17.86
N ASP A 260 8.03 3.83 -18.03
CA ASP A 260 8.08 3.12 -19.31
C ASP A 260 6.70 2.52 -19.69
N HIS A 261 5.81 2.30 -18.72
CA HIS A 261 4.47 1.70 -18.93
C HIS A 261 3.35 2.75 -19.06
N SER A 262 3.52 3.90 -18.42
CA SER A 262 2.51 4.95 -18.31
C SER A 262 2.82 6.16 -19.18
N LYS A 263 1.79 6.95 -19.52
CA LYS A 263 1.95 8.28 -20.13
C LYS A 263 2.11 9.40 -19.11
N MET A 264 1.97 9.11 -17.81
CA MET A 264 2.06 10.09 -16.75
C MET A 264 3.45 10.74 -16.69
N GLN A 265 3.48 12.07 -16.59
CA GLN A 265 4.69 12.90 -16.59
C GLN A 265 5.37 12.90 -15.22
N LEU A 266 5.75 11.70 -14.74
CA LEU A 266 6.59 11.54 -13.55
C LEU A 266 7.96 12.17 -13.83
N SER A 267 8.34 13.14 -13.00
CA SER A 267 9.65 13.81 -13.08
C SER A 267 10.78 12.88 -12.69
#